data_AF-A0A135VQM6-F1
#
_entry.id   AF-A0A135VQM6-F1
#
_cell.length_a   1.000
_cell.length_b   1.000
_cell.length_c   1.000
_cell.angle_alpha   90.00
_cell.angle_beta   90.00
_cell.angle_gamma   90.00
#
_symmetry.space_group_name_H-M   'P 1'
#
loop_
_entity.id
_entity.type
_entity.pdbx_description
1 polymer ?
#
loop_
_entity_poly.entity_id
_entity_poly.type
_entity_poly.pdbx_seq_one_letter_code
_entity_poly.pdbx_strand_id
1 'polypeptide(L)'
;MSTKRETLLQRGRKVLKNTEVKQLLERLSEENEENRMSVESAEDDGMDEDESTEQFLTRGESRLKLWIPQVNGKQLESVEQVEKLVKEWYPGFMKHKEYPKYLRQARLHLELVKRFQEEELKRGDIARIAKETGQSPVTVKRWLIEGAKPRVYHYLNRNPLDDRTERVTKILDSLNGVIDMETLEQRLRTLYLYSALEQSKKHAENLERAKLFFQFLEEYAQGGILKSIAKRMKIGKSTISEWFNGSQLPTYIRIAVEIPSNQPDIGRKWLPLRLNSQTNLPEQFIQVPDTVTSEEDLLSVLRQVQSLDTPQMREFEKGYGKEPTPLSFMYLLGLILSDGGFDSDSDLSARVVLYASKKYSWNLRLGRGFSYAMGKVGLNVVRRADSTKIRDGETTVFNVWGSQASPLLRWVKEVLFGLGPSLMKKQNPIEADWILNLPHDYRVAFLQGLADGDGYASIRSFNAGIATLTNHTFLNRLLNTFNIFPTIEKSKVRIGRYDDILKVSKLPLFKHANERQVQLDELSKIIGLLDRSYGKVPKEEIEIIMEMHDQGMSCGEITESLWINHGIARSRRSVEGIIKRRK
;
A
#
# COMPACT_ATOMS: atom_id res chain seq x y z
N MET A 1 14.68 -3.65 36.99
CA MET A 1 15.02 -5.00 36.46
C MET A 1 13.91 -6.06 36.63
N SER A 2 12.90 -5.85 37.50
CA SER A 2 11.81 -6.83 37.70
C SER A 2 10.87 -6.99 36.49
N THR A 3 10.51 -5.89 35.82
CA THR A 3 9.52 -5.89 34.73
C THR A 3 9.96 -6.65 33.48
N LYS A 4 11.23 -6.60 33.07
CA LYS A 4 11.75 -7.35 31.90
C LYS A 4 11.68 -8.87 32.10
N ARG A 5 11.83 -9.36 33.35
CA ARG A 5 11.84 -10.79 33.66
C ARG A 5 10.42 -11.38 33.64
N GLU A 6 9.43 -10.61 34.10
CA GLU A 6 8.01 -11.00 33.98
C GLU A 6 7.53 -11.00 32.52
N THR A 7 7.96 -10.04 31.69
CA THR A 7 7.59 -10.05 30.27
C THR A 7 8.19 -11.24 29.53
N LEU A 8 9.43 -11.63 29.86
CA LEU A 8 10.09 -12.82 29.29
C LEU A 8 9.45 -14.13 29.77
N LEU A 9 9.03 -14.21 31.03
CA LEU A 9 8.30 -15.38 31.57
C LEU A 9 6.88 -15.50 30.97
N GLN A 10 6.19 -14.39 30.77
CA GLN A 10 4.89 -14.39 30.08
C GLN A 10 5.03 -14.77 28.60
N ARG A 11 6.09 -14.29 27.92
CA ARG A 11 6.43 -14.72 26.55
C ARG A 11 6.76 -16.20 26.48
N GLY A 12 7.59 -16.72 27.41
CA GLY A 12 7.92 -18.15 27.47
C GLY A 12 6.69 -19.04 27.70
N ARG A 13 5.77 -18.64 28.59
CA ARG A 13 4.51 -19.37 28.83
C ARG A 13 3.54 -19.34 27.65
N LYS A 14 3.56 -18.28 26.83
CA LYS A 14 2.69 -18.15 25.64
C LYS A 14 3.24 -18.96 24.46
N VAL A 15 4.56 -18.97 24.27
CA VAL A 15 5.24 -19.84 23.29
C VAL A 15 5.01 -21.31 23.60
N LEU A 16 5.14 -21.72 24.87
CA LEU A 16 4.85 -23.09 25.31
C LEU A 16 3.41 -23.53 24.97
N LYS A 17 2.41 -22.66 25.17
CA LYS A 17 1.01 -22.98 24.80
C LYS A 17 0.80 -23.14 23.31
N ASN A 18 1.44 -22.33 22.47
CA ASN A 18 1.33 -22.46 21.01
C ASN A 18 2.05 -23.72 20.51
N THR A 19 3.18 -24.10 21.13
CA THR A 19 3.86 -25.36 20.84
C THR A 19 3.03 -26.57 21.30
N GLU A 20 2.37 -26.50 22.46
CA GLU A 20 1.46 -27.54 22.94
C GLU A 20 0.25 -27.71 22.03
N VAL A 21 -0.34 -26.62 21.53
CA VAL A 21 -1.45 -26.68 20.57
C VAL A 21 -0.97 -27.27 19.24
N LYS A 22 0.20 -26.88 18.75
CA LYS A 22 0.76 -27.45 17.51
C LYS A 22 1.08 -28.94 17.64
N GLN A 23 1.66 -29.36 18.77
CA GLN A 23 1.94 -30.77 19.06
C GLN A 23 0.66 -31.59 19.29
N LEU A 24 -0.39 -30.98 19.86
CA LEU A 24 -1.70 -31.60 19.98
C LEU A 24 -2.32 -31.81 18.59
N LEU A 25 -2.21 -30.83 17.70
CA LEU A 25 -2.69 -30.93 16.32
C LEU A 25 -1.91 -31.96 15.50
N GLU A 26 -0.59 -32.06 15.68
CA GLU A 26 0.24 -33.10 15.04
C GLU A 26 -0.10 -34.51 15.55
N ARG A 27 -0.26 -34.71 16.88
CA ARG A 27 -0.65 -36.03 17.44
C ARG A 27 -2.05 -36.46 17.01
N LEU A 28 -3.00 -35.53 16.94
CA LEU A 28 -4.37 -35.81 16.49
C LEU A 28 -4.45 -36.09 14.98
N SER A 29 -3.49 -35.60 14.20
CA SER A 29 -3.35 -35.93 12.77
C SER A 29 -2.86 -37.35 12.55
N GLU A 30 -1.94 -37.84 13.39
CA GLU A 30 -1.33 -39.18 13.27
C GLU A 30 -2.29 -40.30 13.73
N GLU A 31 -3.12 -40.08 14.76
CA GLU A 31 -4.10 -41.08 15.24
C GLU A 31 -5.30 -41.29 14.30
N ASN A 32 -5.56 -40.37 13.38
CA ASN A 32 -6.77 -40.36 12.56
C ASN A 32 -6.59 -40.89 11.13
N GLU A 33 -5.34 -41.10 10.68
CA GLU A 33 -5.06 -41.77 9.39
C GLU A 33 -5.51 -43.24 9.37
N GLU A 34 -5.65 -43.88 10.55
CA GLU A 34 -6.15 -45.25 10.68
C GLU A 34 -7.68 -45.39 10.56
N ASN A 35 -8.45 -44.30 10.71
CA ASN A 35 -9.93 -44.36 10.75
C ASN A 35 -10.64 -43.91 9.46
N ARG A 36 -9.90 -43.55 8.41
CA ARG A 36 -10.48 -43.05 7.14
C ARG A 36 -10.80 -44.20 6.16
N MET A 37 -11.84 -44.97 6.45
CA MET A 37 -12.65 -45.59 5.39
C MET A 37 -14.13 -45.55 5.74
N SER A 38 -14.93 -45.06 4.79
CA SER A 38 -16.40 -44.95 4.73
C SER A 38 -17.07 -43.82 5.54
N VAL A 39 -17.61 -42.82 4.82
CA VAL A 39 -19.06 -42.58 4.63
C VAL A 39 -19.25 -41.23 3.92
N GLU A 40 -20.01 -41.25 2.82
CA GLU A 40 -20.46 -40.10 2.03
C GLU A 40 -21.90 -39.70 2.38
N SER A 41 -22.14 -38.37 2.35
CA SER A 41 -23.38 -37.64 2.05
C SER A 41 -24.60 -37.75 2.98
N ALA A 42 -25.09 -36.59 3.46
CA ALA A 42 -26.49 -36.13 3.30
C ALA A 42 -26.70 -34.71 3.87
N GLU A 43 -27.72 -34.07 3.32
CA GLU A 43 -27.93 -32.64 3.14
C GLU A 43 -28.55 -31.87 4.33
N ASP A 44 -28.62 -30.56 4.06
CA ASP A 44 -29.18 -29.42 4.76
C ASP A 44 -30.64 -29.59 5.19
N ASP A 45 -30.96 -29.16 6.42
CA ASP A 45 -32.34 -29.02 6.90
C ASP A 45 -32.45 -27.78 7.78
N GLY A 46 -33.06 -26.74 7.21
CA GLY A 46 -33.62 -25.61 7.92
C GLY A 46 -34.96 -26.02 8.52
N MET A 47 -35.06 -26.02 9.86
CA MET A 47 -36.35 -26.15 10.54
C MET A 47 -36.89 -24.77 10.88
N ASP A 48 -37.90 -24.36 10.12
CA ASP A 48 -38.85 -23.33 10.49
C ASP A 48 -39.74 -23.83 11.65
N GLU A 49 -40.01 -22.92 12.58
CA GLU A 49 -40.99 -23.11 13.63
C GLU A 49 -42.37 -22.79 13.05
N ASP A 50 -43.24 -23.79 12.85
CA ASP A 50 -44.68 -23.55 12.76
C ASP A 50 -45.58 -24.69 13.27
N GLU A 51 -46.59 -24.19 14.00
CA GLU A 51 -47.96 -24.58 14.33
C GLU A 51 -48.51 -26.03 14.43
N SER A 52 -49.24 -26.17 15.54
CA SER A 52 -50.41 -27.02 15.82
C SER A 52 -50.21 -28.54 15.93
N THR A 53 -50.24 -29.03 17.17
CA THR A 53 -50.31 -30.46 17.48
C THR A 53 -51.45 -30.72 18.46
N GLU A 54 -52.69 -30.67 17.97
CA GLU A 54 -53.84 -31.28 18.64
C GLU A 54 -54.72 -31.98 17.62
N GLN A 55 -54.41 -33.25 17.37
CA GLN A 55 -55.29 -34.34 16.93
C GLN A 55 -54.38 -35.46 16.43
N PHE A 56 -54.21 -36.54 17.20
CA PHE A 56 -53.79 -37.90 16.79
C PHE A 56 -53.26 -38.65 18.02
N LEU A 57 -54.16 -39.15 18.88
CA LEU A 57 -53.87 -40.22 19.84
C LEU A 57 -55.12 -41.09 20.00
N THR A 58 -55.48 -41.82 18.94
CA THR A 58 -56.50 -42.88 19.01
C THR A 58 -55.99 -44.15 18.33
N ARG A 59 -55.66 -45.13 19.19
CA ARG A 59 -55.49 -46.57 18.95
C ARG A 59 -54.21 -47.04 18.27
N GLY A 60 -53.24 -47.43 19.10
CA GLY A 60 -52.08 -48.25 18.74
C GLY A 60 -50.93 -48.04 19.75
N GLU A 61 -50.38 -49.11 20.30
CA GLU A 61 -49.14 -49.08 21.08
C GLU A 61 -48.05 -48.40 20.24
N SER A 62 -47.52 -47.28 20.74
CA SER A 62 -46.49 -46.53 20.03
C SER A 62 -45.15 -47.20 20.29
N ARG A 63 -44.58 -47.82 19.24
CA ARG A 63 -43.23 -48.40 19.32
C ARG A 63 -42.23 -47.30 19.72
N LEU A 64 -41.42 -47.60 20.73
CA LEU A 64 -40.31 -46.74 21.13
C LEU A 64 -39.32 -46.59 19.97
N LYS A 65 -38.88 -45.35 19.73
CA LYS A 65 -37.82 -45.03 18.77
C LYS A 65 -36.68 -44.29 19.46
N LEU A 66 -36.36 -44.70 20.68
CA LEU A 66 -35.30 -44.09 21.48
C LEU A 66 -33.98 -44.02 20.71
N TRP A 67 -33.46 -42.79 20.55
CA TRP A 67 -32.14 -42.60 19.96
C TRP A 67 -31.07 -42.95 21.01
N ILE A 68 -30.16 -43.86 20.69
CA ILE A 68 -29.09 -44.26 21.61
C ILE A 68 -28.05 -43.13 21.68
N PRO A 69 -27.73 -42.59 22.89
CA PRO A 69 -26.74 -41.54 23.05
C PRO A 69 -25.37 -41.95 22.52
N GLN A 70 -24.94 -41.31 21.43
CA GLN A 70 -23.60 -41.49 20.89
C GLN A 70 -23.02 -40.18 20.35
N VAL A 71 -21.71 -40.02 20.47
CA VAL A 71 -20.97 -38.89 19.89
C VAL A 71 -19.75 -39.44 19.14
N ASN A 72 -19.64 -39.11 17.85
CA ASN A 72 -18.58 -39.62 16.96
C ASN A 72 -18.45 -41.15 17.04
N GLY A 73 -19.59 -41.86 16.97
CA GLY A 73 -19.66 -43.33 17.05
C GLY A 73 -19.42 -43.94 18.43
N LYS A 74 -19.03 -43.16 19.45
CA LYS A 74 -18.87 -43.65 20.83
C LYS A 74 -20.19 -43.54 21.58
N GLN A 75 -20.73 -44.69 22.02
CA GLN A 75 -21.90 -44.73 22.87
C GLN A 75 -21.61 -44.12 24.25
N LEU A 76 -22.57 -43.37 24.77
CA LEU A 76 -22.50 -42.68 26.06
C LEU A 76 -23.50 -43.33 27.02
N GLU A 77 -22.98 -43.81 28.14
CA GLU A 77 -23.73 -44.52 29.19
C GLU A 77 -23.99 -43.64 30.41
N SER A 78 -23.27 -42.53 30.55
CA SER A 78 -23.39 -41.66 31.73
C SER A 78 -23.19 -40.18 31.39
N VAL A 79 -23.66 -39.30 32.28
CA VAL A 79 -23.55 -37.85 32.10
C VAL A 79 -22.11 -37.40 32.31
N GLU A 80 -21.39 -38.09 33.18
CA GLU A 80 -19.97 -37.87 33.44
C GLU A 80 -19.15 -38.12 32.18
N GLN A 81 -19.52 -39.13 31.37
CA GLN A 81 -18.92 -39.35 30.05
C GLN A 81 -19.23 -38.19 29.09
N VAL A 82 -20.46 -37.65 29.10
CA VAL A 82 -20.82 -36.45 28.30
C VAL A 82 -19.99 -35.24 28.74
N GLU A 83 -19.90 -34.97 30.04
CA GLU A 83 -19.14 -33.84 30.59
C GLU A 83 -17.65 -33.97 30.28
N LYS A 84 -17.09 -35.18 30.46
CA LYS A 84 -15.70 -35.47 30.13
C LYS A 84 -15.43 -35.22 28.65
N LEU A 85 -16.27 -35.77 27.76
CA LEU A 85 -16.16 -35.57 26.32
C LEU A 85 -16.26 -34.09 25.94
N VAL A 86 -17.23 -33.36 26.50
CA VAL A 86 -17.37 -31.92 26.23
C VAL A 86 -16.13 -31.16 26.72
N LYS A 87 -15.61 -31.47 27.90
CA LYS A 87 -14.44 -30.80 28.47
C LYS A 87 -13.18 -31.06 27.64
N GLU A 88 -13.01 -32.29 27.15
CA GLU A 88 -11.83 -32.71 26.39
C GLU A 88 -11.92 -32.23 24.92
N TRP A 89 -13.05 -32.43 24.26
CA TRP A 89 -13.16 -32.23 22.80
C TRP A 89 -13.90 -30.94 22.39
N TYR A 90 -14.69 -30.36 23.29
CA TYR A 90 -15.56 -29.20 23.01
C TYR A 90 -15.54 -28.13 24.13
N PRO A 91 -14.38 -27.70 24.66
CA PRO A 91 -14.32 -26.75 25.77
C PRO A 91 -15.00 -25.40 25.44
N GLY A 92 -15.05 -25.00 24.17
CA GLY A 92 -15.76 -23.82 23.68
C GLY A 92 -17.30 -23.93 23.77
N PHE A 93 -17.84 -25.16 23.72
CA PHE A 93 -19.28 -25.41 23.91
C PHE A 93 -19.72 -25.15 25.35
N MET A 94 -18.85 -25.39 26.34
CA MET A 94 -19.13 -25.08 27.76
C MET A 94 -19.41 -23.59 28.00
N LYS A 95 -18.84 -22.71 27.16
CA LYS A 95 -19.07 -21.26 27.20
C LYS A 95 -20.47 -20.86 26.70
N HIS A 96 -21.27 -21.80 26.21
CA HIS A 96 -22.64 -21.54 25.74
C HIS A 96 -23.56 -21.22 26.93
N LYS A 97 -24.35 -20.14 26.85
CA LYS A 97 -25.26 -19.71 27.95
C LYS A 97 -26.22 -20.83 28.39
N GLU A 98 -26.71 -21.62 27.44
CA GLU A 98 -27.62 -22.74 27.72
C GLU A 98 -26.90 -24.07 28.00
N TYR A 99 -25.57 -24.12 28.10
CA TYR A 99 -24.84 -25.37 28.36
C TYR A 99 -25.36 -26.13 29.60
N PRO A 100 -25.62 -25.50 30.76
CA PRO A 100 -26.20 -26.20 31.91
C PRO A 100 -27.57 -26.82 31.63
N LYS A 101 -28.38 -26.17 30.79
CA LYS A 101 -29.69 -26.68 30.37
C LYS A 101 -29.50 -27.90 29.45
N TYR A 102 -28.59 -27.82 28.48
CA TYR A 102 -28.28 -28.92 27.56
C TYR A 102 -27.74 -30.15 28.29
N LEU A 103 -26.91 -29.94 29.30
CA LEU A 103 -26.37 -31.00 30.14
C LEU A 103 -27.44 -31.68 30.99
N ARG A 104 -28.37 -30.90 31.59
CA ARG A 104 -29.56 -31.46 32.26
C ARG A 104 -30.43 -32.29 31.29
N GLN A 105 -30.59 -31.83 30.05
CA GLN A 105 -31.30 -32.61 29.03
C GLN A 105 -30.57 -33.90 28.68
N ALA A 106 -29.23 -33.88 28.60
CA ALA A 106 -28.40 -35.08 28.40
C ALA A 106 -28.65 -36.12 29.51
N ARG A 107 -28.61 -35.66 30.76
CA ARG A 107 -28.85 -36.48 31.97
C ARG A 107 -30.20 -37.15 31.92
N LEU A 108 -31.24 -36.36 31.75
CA LEU A 108 -32.59 -36.88 31.71
C LEU A 108 -32.78 -37.87 30.56
N HIS A 109 -32.22 -37.58 29.38
CA HIS A 109 -32.31 -38.48 28.25
C HIS A 109 -31.59 -39.82 28.50
N LEU A 110 -30.40 -39.79 29.12
CA LEU A 110 -29.69 -41.02 29.51
C LEU A 110 -30.47 -41.85 30.53
N GLU A 111 -31.11 -41.20 31.50
CA GLU A 111 -32.00 -41.87 32.47
C GLU A 111 -33.20 -42.53 31.78
N LEU A 112 -33.82 -41.82 30.84
CA LEU A 112 -34.95 -42.35 30.06
C LEU A 112 -34.54 -43.51 29.15
N VAL A 113 -33.39 -43.43 28.49
CA VAL A 113 -32.85 -44.51 27.66
C VAL A 113 -32.63 -45.75 28.53
N LYS A 114 -32.00 -45.62 29.71
CA LYS A 114 -31.79 -46.75 30.64
C LYS A 114 -33.10 -47.35 31.14
N ARG A 115 -34.08 -46.51 31.45
CA ARG A 115 -35.38 -46.95 32.00
C ARG A 115 -36.25 -47.66 30.97
N PHE A 116 -36.24 -47.21 29.73
CA PHE A 116 -37.15 -47.67 28.69
C PHE A 116 -36.46 -48.44 27.55
N GLN A 117 -35.24 -48.94 27.77
CA GLN A 117 -34.53 -49.74 26.77
C GLN A 117 -35.26 -51.06 26.46
N GLU A 118 -35.95 -51.62 27.46
CA GLU A 118 -36.63 -52.92 27.39
C GLU A 118 -38.14 -52.85 27.74
N GLU A 119 -38.64 -51.67 28.12
CA GLU A 119 -40.03 -51.47 28.55
C GLU A 119 -40.90 -50.83 27.47
N GLU A 120 -42.15 -51.28 27.30
CA GLU A 120 -43.12 -50.61 26.43
C GLU A 120 -43.79 -49.41 27.13
N LEU A 121 -44.04 -48.32 26.39
CA LEU A 121 -44.75 -47.17 26.93
C LEU A 121 -46.27 -47.42 27.03
N LYS A 122 -46.81 -47.27 28.23
CA LYS A 122 -48.24 -47.32 28.50
C LYS A 122 -48.91 -45.98 28.22
N ARG A 123 -50.23 -46.02 27.99
CA ARG A 123 -51.05 -44.82 27.82
C ARG A 123 -50.94 -43.92 29.06
N GLY A 124 -50.53 -42.67 28.86
CA GLY A 124 -50.34 -41.69 29.93
C GLY A 124 -48.90 -41.57 30.45
N ASP A 125 -47.99 -42.48 30.07
CA ASP A 125 -46.60 -42.43 30.52
C ASP A 125 -45.89 -41.14 30.11
N ILE A 126 -46.12 -40.64 28.89
CA ILE A 126 -45.55 -39.36 28.43
C ILE A 126 -45.92 -38.20 29.37
N ALA A 127 -47.19 -38.10 29.76
CA ALA A 127 -47.66 -37.03 30.63
C ALA A 127 -47.12 -37.19 32.06
N ARG A 128 -47.03 -38.43 32.56
CA ARG A 128 -46.44 -38.75 33.86
C ARG A 128 -44.95 -38.38 33.89
N ILE A 129 -44.17 -38.85 32.91
CA ILE A 129 -42.73 -38.57 32.78
C ILE A 129 -42.49 -37.07 32.62
N ALA A 130 -43.28 -36.37 31.81
CA ALA A 130 -43.19 -34.92 31.66
C ALA A 130 -43.36 -34.19 33.00
N LYS A 131 -44.35 -34.60 33.79
CA LYS A 131 -44.58 -34.07 35.14
C LYS A 131 -43.43 -34.38 36.11
N GLU A 132 -42.92 -35.61 36.11
CA GLU A 132 -41.80 -36.06 36.96
C GLU A 132 -40.51 -35.30 36.65
N THR A 133 -40.26 -35.03 35.36
CA THR A 133 -38.97 -34.53 34.86
C THR A 133 -38.96 -33.01 34.61
N GLY A 134 -40.12 -32.36 34.76
CA GLY A 134 -40.31 -30.94 34.47
C GLY A 134 -40.10 -30.57 33.00
N GLN A 135 -40.15 -31.54 32.08
CA GLN A 135 -40.10 -31.28 30.64
C GLN A 135 -41.51 -31.15 30.06
N SER A 136 -41.64 -30.52 28.89
CA SER A 136 -42.92 -30.53 28.19
C SER A 136 -43.26 -31.94 27.68
N PRO A 137 -44.55 -32.35 27.69
CA PRO A 137 -44.98 -33.63 27.10
C PRO A 137 -44.51 -33.80 25.66
N VAL A 138 -44.44 -32.71 24.89
CA VAL A 138 -43.92 -32.68 23.52
C VAL A 138 -42.45 -33.08 23.46
N THR A 139 -41.61 -32.59 24.37
CA THR A 139 -40.16 -32.93 24.40
C THR A 139 -39.96 -34.41 24.74
N VAL A 140 -40.69 -34.92 25.74
CA VAL A 140 -40.62 -36.33 26.14
C VAL A 140 -41.11 -37.23 25.01
N LYS A 141 -42.24 -36.90 24.38
CA LYS A 141 -42.75 -37.60 23.19
C LYS A 141 -41.70 -37.62 22.08
N ARG A 142 -41.09 -36.47 21.78
CA ARG A 142 -40.03 -36.33 20.77
C ARG A 142 -38.86 -37.27 21.03
N TRP A 143 -38.38 -37.36 22.27
CA TRP A 143 -37.25 -38.22 22.61
C TRP A 143 -37.60 -39.71 22.60
N LEU A 144 -38.76 -40.09 23.16
CA LEU A 144 -39.12 -41.51 23.34
C LEU A 144 -39.76 -42.16 22.11
N ILE A 145 -40.68 -41.45 21.45
CA ILE A 145 -41.51 -41.99 20.36
C ILE A 145 -40.99 -41.57 18.98
N GLU A 146 -40.47 -40.34 18.86
CA GLU A 146 -40.03 -39.79 17.57
C GLU A 146 -38.51 -39.95 17.36
N GLY A 147 -37.76 -40.37 18.38
CA GLY A 147 -36.31 -40.57 18.30
C GLY A 147 -35.51 -39.29 18.13
N ALA A 148 -36.06 -38.15 18.54
CA ALA A 148 -35.35 -36.89 18.50
C ALA A 148 -34.20 -36.90 19.52
N LYS A 149 -33.01 -36.52 19.06
CA LYS A 149 -31.83 -36.35 19.94
C LYS A 149 -31.92 -35.03 20.74
N PRO A 150 -31.57 -35.02 22.04
CA PRO A 150 -31.34 -33.79 22.77
C PRO A 150 -30.33 -32.86 22.10
N ARG A 151 -30.50 -31.54 22.29
CA ARG A 151 -29.70 -30.50 21.62
C ARG A 151 -28.19 -30.64 21.86
N VAL A 152 -27.77 -31.12 23.03
CA VAL A 152 -26.36 -31.42 23.33
C VAL A 152 -25.75 -32.36 22.30
N TYR A 153 -26.40 -33.51 22.05
CA TYR A 153 -25.91 -34.50 21.10
C TYR A 153 -26.03 -34.02 19.65
N HIS A 154 -27.04 -33.19 19.35
CA HIS A 154 -27.11 -32.53 18.05
C HIS A 154 -25.88 -31.68 17.79
N TYR A 155 -25.46 -30.82 18.74
CA TYR A 155 -24.31 -29.94 18.54
C TYR A 155 -22.97 -30.69 18.52
N LEU A 156 -22.82 -31.71 19.37
CA LEU A 156 -21.59 -32.51 19.40
C LEU A 156 -21.40 -33.31 18.10
N ASN A 157 -22.47 -33.86 17.54
CA ASN A 157 -22.41 -34.62 16.29
C ASN A 157 -22.42 -33.74 15.02
N ARG A 158 -22.93 -32.50 15.08
CA ARG A 158 -22.99 -31.59 13.91
C ARG A 158 -21.66 -30.92 13.59
N ASN A 159 -20.77 -30.83 14.56
CA ASN A 159 -19.41 -30.35 14.33
C ASN A 159 -18.44 -31.40 14.87
N PRO A 160 -18.21 -32.51 14.16
CA PRO A 160 -17.16 -33.47 14.51
C PRO A 160 -15.82 -32.75 14.74
N LEU A 161 -14.99 -33.30 15.62
CA LEU A 161 -13.68 -32.74 15.95
C LEU A 161 -12.81 -32.60 14.69
N ASP A 162 -12.88 -33.59 13.81
CA ASP A 162 -12.07 -33.67 12.60
C ASP A 162 -12.50 -32.61 11.58
N ASP A 163 -13.79 -32.54 11.23
CA ASP A 163 -14.35 -31.52 10.32
C ASP A 163 -14.00 -30.10 10.76
N ARG A 164 -14.08 -29.85 12.06
CA ARG A 164 -13.78 -28.55 12.67
C ARG A 164 -12.31 -28.20 12.55
N THR A 165 -11.45 -29.16 12.88
CA THR A 165 -9.99 -28.99 12.81
C THR A 165 -9.57 -28.79 11.36
N GLU A 166 -10.05 -29.63 10.45
CA GLU A 166 -9.84 -29.50 9.01
C GLU A 166 -10.30 -28.13 8.51
N ARG A 167 -11.46 -27.65 8.95
CA ARG A 167 -11.98 -26.35 8.55
C ARG A 167 -11.13 -25.19 9.06
N VAL A 168 -10.69 -25.22 10.32
CA VAL A 168 -9.79 -24.19 10.88
C VAL A 168 -8.45 -24.21 10.15
N THR A 169 -7.87 -25.40 9.94
CA THR A 169 -6.63 -25.57 9.19
C THR A 169 -6.76 -25.00 7.79
N LYS A 170 -7.83 -25.32 7.06
CA LYS A 170 -8.10 -24.75 5.73
C LYS A 170 -8.16 -23.22 5.73
N ILE A 171 -8.76 -22.61 6.76
CA ILE A 171 -8.76 -21.15 6.91
C ILE A 171 -7.33 -20.67 7.16
N LEU A 172 -6.62 -21.23 8.14
CA LEU A 172 -5.25 -20.83 8.50
C LEU A 172 -4.26 -20.97 7.33
N ASP A 173 -4.36 -22.05 6.55
CA ASP A 173 -3.54 -22.28 5.35
C ASP A 173 -3.76 -21.19 4.30
N SER A 174 -4.99 -20.67 4.20
CA SER A 174 -5.32 -19.54 3.31
C SER A 174 -4.76 -18.19 3.79
N LEU A 175 -4.29 -18.10 5.04
CA LEU A 175 -3.77 -16.86 5.63
C LEU A 175 -2.27 -16.64 5.37
N ASN A 176 -1.64 -17.41 4.48
CA ASN A 176 -0.24 -17.20 4.08
C ASN A 176 0.73 -17.09 5.30
N GLY A 177 0.51 -17.93 6.31
CA GLY A 177 1.30 -17.98 7.54
C GLY A 177 0.94 -16.94 8.62
N VAL A 178 -0.08 -16.10 8.40
CA VAL A 178 -0.58 -15.14 9.39
C VAL A 178 -1.60 -15.83 10.31
N ILE A 179 -1.10 -16.61 11.27
CA ILE A 179 -1.91 -17.50 12.11
C ILE A 179 -2.32 -16.90 13.46
N ASP A 180 -1.71 -15.78 13.87
CA ASP A 180 -2.01 -15.10 15.12
C ASP A 180 -1.72 -13.58 15.05
N MET A 181 -2.01 -12.86 16.14
CA MET A 181 -1.75 -11.42 16.22
C MET A 181 -0.26 -11.06 16.15
N GLU A 182 0.64 -11.92 16.64
CA GLU A 182 2.07 -11.63 16.67
C GLU A 182 2.66 -11.71 15.25
N THR A 183 2.34 -12.77 14.53
CA THR A 183 2.68 -12.96 13.12
C THR A 183 2.03 -11.90 12.23
N LEU A 184 0.78 -11.50 12.51
CA LEU A 184 0.12 -10.38 11.83
C LEU A 184 0.89 -9.07 12.01
N GLU A 185 1.20 -8.68 13.24
CA GLU A 185 1.95 -7.45 13.52
C GLU A 185 3.34 -7.49 12.90
N GLN A 186 4.04 -8.62 12.99
CA GLN A 186 5.35 -8.80 12.37
C GLN A 186 5.25 -8.62 10.84
N ARG A 187 4.27 -9.27 10.20
CA ARG A 187 4.02 -9.16 8.76
C ARG A 187 3.72 -7.71 8.36
N LEU A 188 2.82 -7.05 9.07
CA LEU A 188 2.48 -5.65 8.79
C LEU A 188 3.67 -4.71 8.97
N ARG A 189 4.56 -4.93 9.95
CA ARG A 189 5.77 -4.11 10.11
C ARG A 189 6.76 -4.22 8.95
N THR A 190 6.71 -5.30 8.18
CA THR A 190 7.51 -5.42 6.95
C THR A 190 6.95 -4.61 5.79
N LEU A 191 5.71 -4.11 5.87
CA LEU A 191 5.11 -3.23 4.88
C LEU A 191 5.63 -1.80 5.05
N TYR A 192 6.15 -1.20 3.97
CA TYR A 192 6.63 0.18 3.97
C TYR A 192 5.56 1.18 4.43
N LEU A 193 4.32 0.98 3.99
CA LEU A 193 3.19 1.86 4.25
C LEU A 193 2.55 1.66 5.65
N TYR A 194 3.10 0.80 6.50
CA TYR A 194 2.48 0.48 7.79
C TYR A 194 2.38 1.70 8.72
N SER A 195 3.37 2.59 8.71
CA SER A 195 3.32 3.84 9.50
C SER A 195 2.12 4.71 9.11
N ALA A 196 1.76 4.75 7.83
CA ALA A 196 0.59 5.46 7.35
C ALA A 196 -0.71 4.78 7.79
N LEU A 197 -0.75 3.45 7.76
CA LEU A 197 -1.88 2.66 8.28
C LEU A 197 -2.09 2.87 9.78
N GLU A 198 -0.99 2.95 10.55
CA GLU A 198 -0.99 3.19 11.99
C GLU A 198 -1.54 4.58 12.35
N GLN A 199 -1.23 5.59 11.54
CA GLN A 199 -1.75 6.95 11.71
C GLN A 199 -3.20 7.12 11.24
N SER A 200 -3.77 6.12 10.55
CA SER A 200 -5.14 6.20 10.04
C SER A 200 -6.16 6.17 11.19
N LYS A 201 -7.27 6.91 11.02
CA LYS A 201 -8.38 6.93 12.01
C LYS A 201 -8.99 5.55 12.28
N LYS A 202 -8.83 4.60 11.34
CA LYS A 202 -9.38 3.24 11.42
C LYS A 202 -8.38 2.23 12.01
N HIS A 203 -7.18 2.64 12.41
CA HIS A 203 -6.15 1.72 12.89
C HIS A 203 -6.63 0.85 14.06
N ALA A 204 -7.12 1.48 15.13
CA ALA A 204 -7.61 0.78 16.32
C ALA A 204 -8.77 -0.17 16.01
N GLU A 205 -9.72 0.26 15.16
CA GLU A 205 -10.85 -0.58 14.73
C GLU A 205 -10.37 -1.81 13.94
N ASN A 206 -9.47 -1.63 12.97
CA ASN A 206 -8.95 -2.72 12.15
C ASN A 206 -8.15 -3.73 12.97
N LEU A 207 -7.36 -3.26 13.95
CA LEU A 207 -6.59 -4.12 14.84
C LEU A 207 -7.51 -4.93 15.77
N GLU A 208 -8.54 -4.30 16.34
CA GLU A 208 -9.52 -5.01 17.18
C GLU A 208 -10.29 -6.05 16.38
N ARG A 209 -10.70 -5.74 15.13
CA ARG A 209 -11.34 -6.73 14.25
C ARG A 209 -10.42 -7.92 13.95
N ALA A 210 -9.12 -7.69 13.75
CA ALA A 210 -8.17 -8.78 13.54
C ALA A 210 -8.01 -9.66 14.80
N LYS A 211 -7.94 -9.05 15.97
CA LYS A 211 -7.90 -9.76 17.25
C LYS A 211 -9.15 -10.61 17.47
N LEU A 212 -10.34 -10.04 17.20
CA LEU A 212 -11.60 -10.75 17.28
C LEU A 212 -11.63 -11.92 16.28
N PHE A 213 -11.08 -11.77 15.08
CA PHE A 213 -11.00 -12.88 14.13
C PHE A 213 -10.16 -14.06 14.65
N PHE A 214 -8.97 -13.81 15.22
CA PHE A 214 -8.16 -14.91 15.78
C PHE A 214 -8.83 -15.53 17.02
N GLN A 215 -9.47 -14.73 17.87
CA GLN A 215 -10.26 -15.26 18.99
C GLN A 215 -11.45 -16.11 18.49
N PHE A 216 -12.09 -15.71 17.39
CA PHE A 216 -13.14 -16.49 16.75
C PHE A 216 -12.61 -17.86 16.30
N LEU A 217 -11.46 -17.90 15.62
CA LEU A 217 -10.84 -19.15 15.19
C LEU A 217 -10.48 -20.04 16.38
N GLU A 218 -9.95 -19.47 17.46
CA GLU A 218 -9.64 -20.22 18.68
C GLU A 218 -10.91 -20.79 19.35
N GLU A 219 -11.96 -19.97 19.52
CA GLU A 219 -13.22 -20.43 20.12
C GLU A 219 -13.93 -21.47 19.26
N TYR A 220 -13.84 -21.34 17.92
CA TYR A 220 -14.38 -22.32 17.00
C TYR A 220 -13.56 -23.62 17.03
N ALA A 221 -12.23 -23.55 17.01
CA ALA A 221 -11.34 -24.71 17.16
C ALA A 221 -11.57 -25.47 18.47
N GLN A 222 -12.03 -24.78 19.52
CA GLN A 222 -12.44 -25.35 20.81
C GLN A 222 -13.86 -25.96 20.80
N GLY A 223 -14.56 -26.03 19.66
CA GLY A 223 -15.91 -26.59 19.57
C GLY A 223 -17.04 -25.61 19.90
N GLY A 224 -16.76 -24.30 19.85
CA GLY A 224 -17.77 -23.27 20.05
C GLY A 224 -18.79 -23.20 18.89
N ILE A 225 -20.05 -22.94 19.21
CA ILE A 225 -21.12 -22.76 18.22
C ILE A 225 -21.07 -21.34 17.64
N LEU A 226 -21.06 -21.20 16.31
CA LEU A 226 -20.97 -19.91 15.59
C LEU A 226 -21.93 -18.83 16.14
N LYS A 227 -23.22 -19.16 16.29
CA LYS A 227 -24.25 -18.24 16.82
C LYS A 227 -23.93 -17.77 18.26
N SER A 228 -23.33 -18.65 19.06
CA SER A 228 -22.95 -18.37 20.44
C SER A 228 -21.70 -17.51 20.52
N ILE A 229 -20.69 -17.84 19.72
CA ILE A 229 -19.45 -17.07 19.57
C ILE A 229 -19.80 -15.63 19.15
N ALA A 230 -20.63 -15.46 18.12
CA ALA A 230 -21.09 -14.16 17.65
C ALA A 230 -21.73 -13.31 18.75
N LYS A 231 -22.63 -13.91 19.52
CA LYS A 231 -23.30 -13.22 20.63
C LYS A 231 -22.32 -12.82 21.74
N ARG A 232 -21.36 -13.68 22.10
CA ARG A 232 -20.37 -13.38 23.15
C ARG A 232 -19.40 -12.29 22.73
N MET A 233 -18.92 -12.35 21.49
CA MET A 233 -17.96 -11.40 20.93
C MET A 233 -18.61 -10.09 20.49
N LYS A 234 -19.96 -10.01 20.51
CA LYS A 234 -20.75 -8.87 20.02
C LYS A 234 -20.49 -8.57 18.55
N ILE A 235 -20.34 -9.61 17.74
CA ILE A 235 -20.12 -9.54 16.29
C ILE A 235 -21.40 -9.99 15.59
N GLY A 236 -21.70 -9.37 14.44
CA GLY A 236 -22.83 -9.78 13.60
C GLY A 236 -22.71 -11.25 13.18
N LYS A 237 -23.83 -11.96 13.13
CA LYS A 237 -23.84 -13.38 12.68
C LYS A 237 -23.35 -13.51 11.24
N SER A 238 -23.70 -12.57 10.37
CA SER A 238 -23.23 -12.52 8.98
C SER A 238 -21.71 -12.43 8.93
N THR A 239 -21.10 -11.53 9.70
CA THR A 239 -19.65 -11.35 9.74
C THR A 239 -18.90 -12.61 10.17
N ILE A 240 -19.36 -13.32 11.21
CA ILE A 240 -18.73 -14.60 11.58
C ILE A 240 -18.93 -15.68 10.52
N SER A 241 -20.09 -15.69 9.86
CA SER A 241 -20.32 -16.61 8.73
C SER A 241 -19.37 -16.31 7.56
N GLU A 242 -19.17 -15.04 7.24
CA GLU A 242 -18.23 -14.60 6.20
C GLU A 242 -16.77 -14.93 6.55
N TRP A 243 -16.39 -14.75 7.82
CA TRP A 243 -15.06 -15.14 8.33
C TRP A 243 -14.87 -16.66 8.24
N PHE A 244 -15.88 -17.42 8.65
CA PHE A 244 -15.89 -18.88 8.59
C PHE A 244 -15.84 -19.43 7.16
N ASN A 245 -16.43 -18.71 6.21
CA ASN A 245 -16.43 -19.07 4.80
C ASN A 245 -15.19 -18.57 4.05
N GLY A 246 -14.35 -17.74 4.70
CA GLY A 246 -13.22 -17.09 4.05
C GLY A 246 -13.63 -16.06 2.99
N SER A 247 -14.91 -15.72 2.89
CA SER A 247 -15.42 -14.79 1.86
C SER A 247 -15.06 -13.34 2.16
N GLN A 248 -14.89 -12.99 3.44
CA GLN A 248 -14.49 -11.65 3.85
C GLN A 248 -13.60 -11.71 5.09
N LEU A 249 -12.31 -11.47 4.94
CA LEU A 249 -11.39 -11.36 6.07
C LEU A 249 -11.35 -9.91 6.63
N PRO A 250 -10.99 -9.70 7.90
CA PRO A 250 -10.68 -8.37 8.42
C PRO A 250 -9.60 -7.66 7.58
N THR A 251 -9.71 -6.35 7.43
CA THR A 251 -8.84 -5.54 6.54
C THR A 251 -7.34 -5.79 6.75
N TYR A 252 -6.87 -5.79 8.00
CA TYR A 252 -5.44 -6.00 8.30
C TYR A 252 -4.97 -7.41 8.02
N ILE A 253 -5.84 -8.40 8.21
CA ILE A 253 -5.54 -9.79 7.83
C ILE A 253 -5.46 -9.86 6.30
N ARG A 254 -6.42 -9.29 5.57
CA ARG A 254 -6.37 -9.22 4.10
C ARG A 254 -5.07 -8.60 3.60
N ILE A 255 -4.69 -7.43 4.12
CA ILE A 255 -3.42 -6.77 3.76
C ILE A 255 -2.22 -7.69 4.06
N ALA A 256 -2.18 -8.30 5.23
CA ALA A 256 -1.05 -9.12 5.65
C ALA A 256 -0.91 -10.42 4.84
N VAL A 257 -2.03 -11.00 4.39
CA VAL A 257 -2.04 -12.18 3.53
C VAL A 257 -1.41 -11.89 2.16
N GLU A 258 -1.64 -10.68 1.61
CA GLU A 258 -1.06 -10.26 0.33
C GLU A 258 0.46 -9.99 0.43
N ILE A 259 0.97 -9.62 1.61
CA ILE A 259 2.41 -9.35 1.79
C ILE A 259 3.19 -10.67 1.62
N PRO A 260 4.28 -10.69 0.83
CA PRO A 260 5.08 -11.88 0.63
C PRO A 260 5.50 -12.56 1.95
N SER A 261 5.47 -13.89 1.95
CA SER A 261 5.68 -14.69 3.17
C SER A 261 7.13 -14.67 3.65
N ASN A 262 8.08 -14.43 2.75
CA ASN A 262 9.49 -14.22 3.06
C ASN A 262 9.75 -12.84 3.69
N GLN A 263 10.74 -12.79 4.59
CA GLN A 263 11.21 -11.53 5.13
C GLN A 263 11.90 -10.70 4.04
N PRO A 264 11.72 -9.37 4.02
CA PRO A 264 12.53 -8.51 3.16
C PRO A 264 14.00 -8.55 3.62
N ASP A 265 14.91 -8.15 2.75
CA ASP A 265 16.33 -8.04 3.08
C ASP A 265 16.54 -7.00 4.19
N ILE A 266 17.67 -7.10 4.90
CA ILE A 266 18.00 -6.21 6.01
C ILE A 266 17.99 -4.75 5.53
N GLY A 267 17.26 -3.88 6.25
CA GLY A 267 17.11 -2.46 5.91
C GLY A 267 16.07 -2.17 4.81
N ARG A 268 15.30 -3.18 4.38
CA ARG A 268 14.26 -3.07 3.36
C ARG A 268 12.88 -3.40 3.89
N LYS A 269 11.88 -2.96 3.13
CA LYS A 269 10.46 -3.24 3.35
C LYS A 269 9.78 -3.61 2.06
N TRP A 270 8.67 -4.33 2.19
CA TRP A 270 7.74 -4.61 1.11
C TRP A 270 6.93 -3.36 0.77
N LEU A 271 6.96 -2.96 -0.50
CA LEU A 271 6.17 -1.88 -1.06
C LEU A 271 5.30 -2.42 -2.19
N PRO A 272 3.97 -2.29 -2.13
CA PRO A 272 3.12 -2.64 -3.26
C PRO A 272 3.31 -1.64 -4.40
N LEU A 273 3.39 -2.11 -5.64
CA LEU A 273 3.46 -1.21 -6.81
C LEU A 273 2.11 -0.59 -7.14
N ARG A 274 1.01 -1.30 -6.81
CA ARG A 274 -0.35 -0.92 -7.15
C ARG A 274 -1.31 -1.26 -6.01
N LEU A 275 -2.45 -0.57 -6.00
CA LEU A 275 -3.58 -0.89 -5.14
C LEU A 275 -4.73 -1.34 -6.04
N ASN A 276 -5.39 -2.43 -5.67
CA ASN A 276 -6.54 -2.93 -6.40
C ASN A 276 -7.64 -1.85 -6.46
N SER A 277 -8.15 -1.54 -7.64
CA SER A 277 -9.11 -0.42 -7.81
C SER A 277 -10.45 -0.64 -7.12
N GLN A 278 -10.86 -1.90 -6.89
CA GLN A 278 -12.14 -2.24 -6.26
C GLN A 278 -12.00 -2.42 -4.75
N THR A 279 -10.94 -3.10 -4.32
CA THR A 279 -10.77 -3.50 -2.91
C THR A 279 -9.79 -2.64 -2.14
N ASN A 280 -9.01 -1.80 -2.83
CA ASN A 280 -7.89 -1.01 -2.30
C ASN A 280 -6.82 -1.87 -1.59
N LEU A 281 -6.75 -3.17 -1.90
CA LEU A 281 -5.71 -4.05 -1.36
C LEU A 281 -4.37 -3.85 -2.09
N PRO A 282 -3.26 -3.95 -1.36
CA PRO A 282 -1.91 -4.00 -1.94
C PRO A 282 -1.72 -5.14 -2.95
N GLU A 283 -1.10 -4.85 -4.09
CA GLU A 283 -0.74 -5.85 -5.10
C GLU A 283 0.69 -5.60 -5.63
N GLN A 284 1.32 -6.66 -6.16
CA GLN A 284 2.62 -6.63 -6.84
C GLN A 284 3.72 -5.98 -5.99
N PHE A 285 4.26 -6.73 -5.03
CA PHE A 285 5.24 -6.21 -4.09
C PHE A 285 6.66 -6.18 -4.66
N ILE A 286 7.37 -5.10 -4.31
CA ILE A 286 8.81 -4.95 -4.49
C ILE A 286 9.46 -4.68 -3.13
N GLN A 287 10.76 -4.93 -3.02
CA GLN A 287 11.54 -4.51 -1.87
C GLN A 287 12.11 -3.11 -2.10
N VAL A 288 11.93 -2.22 -1.12
CA VAL A 288 12.51 -0.88 -1.14
C VAL A 288 13.29 -0.61 0.13
N PRO A 289 14.41 0.13 0.07
CA PRO A 289 15.12 0.54 1.26
C PRO A 289 14.34 1.63 1.99
N ASP A 290 14.47 1.65 3.32
CA ASP A 290 13.92 2.74 4.15
C ASP A 290 14.66 4.07 3.93
N THR A 291 15.92 4.01 3.49
CA THR A 291 16.79 5.16 3.18
C THR A 291 17.63 4.87 1.94
N VAL A 292 17.78 5.83 1.04
CA VAL A 292 18.68 5.70 -0.12
C VAL A 292 19.97 6.48 0.15
N THR A 293 21.10 5.78 0.13
CA THR A 293 22.42 6.38 0.39
C THR A 293 23.41 6.13 -0.75
N SER A 294 23.11 5.18 -1.63
CA SER A 294 23.98 4.74 -2.71
C SER A 294 23.24 4.55 -4.03
N GLU A 295 24.00 4.42 -5.11
CA GLU A 295 23.47 4.04 -6.43
C GLU A 295 22.80 2.66 -6.39
N GLU A 296 23.39 1.68 -5.68
CA GLU A 296 22.87 0.31 -5.65
C GLU A 296 21.52 0.22 -4.94
N ASP A 297 21.28 1.04 -3.92
CA ASP A 297 19.96 1.17 -3.28
C ASP A 297 18.91 1.53 -4.33
N LEU A 298 19.18 2.56 -5.15
CA LEU A 298 18.30 2.99 -6.22
C LEU A 298 18.13 1.91 -7.30
N LEU A 299 19.23 1.36 -7.81
CA LEU A 299 19.20 0.36 -8.88
C LEU A 299 18.47 -0.91 -8.46
N SER A 300 18.61 -1.33 -7.21
CA SER A 300 17.91 -2.50 -6.69
C SER A 300 16.39 -2.34 -6.74
N VAL A 301 15.86 -1.12 -6.54
CA VAL A 301 14.44 -0.81 -6.71
C VAL A 301 14.08 -0.79 -8.19
N LEU A 302 14.87 -0.09 -9.01
CA LEU A 302 14.58 0.07 -10.43
C LEU A 302 14.65 -1.23 -11.24
N ARG A 303 15.43 -2.23 -10.81
CA ARG A 303 15.46 -3.57 -11.43
C ARG A 303 14.17 -4.37 -11.20
N GLN A 304 13.40 -4.01 -10.18
CA GLN A 304 12.14 -4.70 -9.83
C GLN A 304 10.92 -4.07 -10.53
N VAL A 305 11.04 -2.87 -11.11
CA VAL A 305 9.95 -2.23 -11.86
C VAL A 305 10.05 -2.52 -13.35
N GLN A 306 8.90 -2.74 -13.98
CA GLN A 306 8.83 -3.00 -15.42
C GLN A 306 8.33 -1.76 -16.15
N SER A 307 9.03 -1.39 -17.23
CA SER A 307 8.55 -0.34 -18.12
C SER A 307 7.22 -0.75 -18.77
N LEU A 308 6.35 0.23 -18.99
CA LEU A 308 5.11 0.01 -19.74
C LEU A 308 5.42 -0.35 -21.20
N ASP A 309 4.83 -1.44 -21.69
CA ASP A 309 4.84 -1.78 -23.12
C ASP A 309 3.51 -1.37 -23.77
N THR A 310 3.39 -0.08 -24.08
CA THR A 310 2.23 0.48 -24.78
C THR A 310 2.63 1.07 -26.13
N PRO A 311 1.71 1.19 -27.11
CA PRO A 311 1.99 1.84 -28.39
C PRO A 311 2.58 3.25 -28.22
N GLN A 312 2.10 4.01 -27.24
CA GLN A 312 2.60 5.33 -26.92
C GLN A 312 4.05 5.30 -26.43
N MET A 313 4.44 4.33 -25.60
CA MET A 313 5.82 4.18 -25.16
C MET A 313 6.76 3.85 -26.32
N ARG A 314 6.34 2.99 -27.26
CA ARG A 314 7.11 2.68 -28.46
C ARG A 314 7.28 3.90 -29.38
N GLU A 315 6.25 4.74 -29.49
CA GLU A 315 6.33 6.04 -30.18
C GLU A 315 7.36 6.97 -29.51
N PHE A 316 7.33 7.06 -28.17
CA PHE A 316 8.32 7.83 -27.43
C PHE A 316 9.74 7.30 -27.60
N GLU A 317 9.96 5.99 -27.58
CA GLU A 317 11.29 5.40 -27.83
C GLU A 317 11.79 5.69 -29.25
N LYS A 318 10.91 5.71 -30.25
CA LYS A 318 11.27 6.12 -31.61
C LYS A 318 11.67 7.60 -31.68
N GLY A 319 10.98 8.47 -30.93
CA GLY A 319 11.22 9.91 -30.95
C GLY A 319 12.37 10.41 -30.08
N TYR A 320 12.59 9.78 -28.92
CA TYR A 320 13.61 10.18 -27.95
C TYR A 320 14.83 9.27 -27.91
N GLY A 321 14.76 8.10 -28.57
CA GLY A 321 15.72 7.02 -28.39
C GLY A 321 15.37 6.15 -27.19
N LYS A 322 15.97 4.95 -27.14
CA LYS A 322 15.79 4.02 -26.04
C LYS A 322 16.71 4.41 -24.88
N GLU A 323 16.14 5.09 -23.90
CA GLU A 323 16.89 5.50 -22.70
C GLU A 323 16.88 4.42 -21.61
N PRO A 324 18.00 4.20 -20.91
CA PRO A 324 18.04 3.36 -19.71
C PRO A 324 17.10 3.88 -18.61
N THR A 325 16.37 2.97 -17.96
CA THR A 325 15.42 3.29 -16.87
C THR A 325 16.03 4.16 -15.77
N PRO A 326 17.28 3.93 -15.30
CA PRO A 326 17.88 4.80 -14.28
C PRO A 326 18.04 6.26 -14.71
N LEU A 327 18.46 6.52 -15.96
CA LEU A 327 18.60 7.88 -16.47
C LEU A 327 17.25 8.57 -16.61
N SER A 328 16.25 7.87 -17.17
CA SER A 328 14.88 8.39 -17.25
C SER A 328 14.30 8.68 -15.86
N PHE A 329 14.60 7.83 -14.87
CA PHE A 329 14.15 8.03 -13.51
C PHE A 329 14.84 9.23 -12.84
N MET A 330 16.15 9.39 -12.99
CA MET A 330 16.85 10.58 -12.47
C MET A 330 16.33 11.87 -13.10
N TYR A 331 16.12 11.87 -14.42
CA TYR A 331 15.44 12.97 -15.12
C TYR A 331 14.05 13.25 -14.53
N LEU A 332 13.26 12.20 -14.29
CA LEU A 332 11.94 12.33 -13.67
C LEU A 332 12.02 12.97 -12.27
N LEU A 333 12.97 12.58 -11.43
CA LEU A 333 13.15 13.19 -10.11
C LEU A 333 13.46 14.69 -10.20
N GLY A 334 14.34 15.08 -11.12
CA GLY A 334 14.63 16.49 -11.38
C GLY A 334 13.39 17.27 -11.80
N LEU A 335 12.58 16.69 -12.68
CA LEU A 335 11.35 17.32 -13.17
C LEU A 335 10.25 17.37 -12.11
N ILE A 336 10.15 16.36 -11.24
CA ILE A 336 9.27 16.39 -10.07
C ILE A 336 9.69 17.51 -9.13
N LEU A 337 10.98 17.76 -8.97
CA LEU A 337 11.50 18.81 -8.11
C LEU A 337 11.28 20.22 -8.67
N SER A 338 11.23 20.40 -9.98
CA SER A 338 10.93 21.70 -10.63
C SER A 338 9.43 22.00 -10.76
N ASP A 339 8.83 21.69 -11.91
CA ASP A 339 7.43 22.01 -12.24
C ASP A 339 6.43 20.92 -11.84
N GLY A 340 6.91 19.73 -11.48
CA GLY A 340 6.08 18.66 -10.95
C GLY A 340 5.54 18.97 -9.55
N GLY A 341 4.57 18.19 -9.08
CA GLY A 341 4.06 18.29 -7.72
C GLY A 341 3.39 17.00 -7.29
N PHE A 342 3.52 16.66 -6.01
CA PHE A 342 2.78 15.54 -5.44
C PHE A 342 1.36 15.96 -5.10
N ASP A 343 0.42 15.12 -5.48
CA ASP A 343 -0.99 15.20 -5.11
C ASP A 343 -1.32 13.90 -4.35
N SER A 344 -1.75 14.03 -3.10
CA SER A 344 -2.04 12.87 -2.25
C SER A 344 -3.44 12.35 -2.57
N ASP A 345 -3.54 11.18 -3.18
CA ASP A 345 -4.82 10.54 -3.47
C ASP A 345 -5.37 9.76 -2.27
N SER A 346 -4.48 9.16 -1.47
CA SER A 346 -4.84 8.40 -0.28
C SER A 346 -3.69 8.32 0.73
N ASP A 347 -3.96 7.74 1.90
CA ASP A 347 -2.95 7.41 2.90
C ASP A 347 -1.98 6.30 2.44
N LEU A 348 -2.12 5.73 1.24
CA LEU A 348 -1.27 4.63 0.76
C LEU A 348 -0.61 4.90 -0.59
N SER A 349 -0.97 5.99 -1.26
CA SER A 349 -0.51 6.29 -2.61
C SER A 349 -0.38 7.79 -2.86
N ALA A 350 0.50 8.15 -3.78
CA ALA A 350 0.63 9.52 -4.26
C ALA A 350 0.47 9.56 -5.78
N ARG A 351 0.08 10.73 -6.30
CA ARG A 351 0.15 11.10 -7.71
C ARG A 351 1.21 12.16 -7.89
N VAL A 352 1.74 12.24 -9.11
CA VAL A 352 2.53 13.37 -9.55
C VAL A 352 1.78 14.08 -10.67
N VAL A 353 1.71 15.40 -10.57
CA VAL A 353 1.12 16.27 -11.59
C VAL A 353 2.19 17.22 -12.10
N LEU A 354 2.32 17.33 -13.42
CA LEU A 354 3.16 18.32 -14.09
C LEU A 354 2.28 19.42 -14.68
N TYR A 355 2.65 20.68 -14.41
CA TYR A 355 2.03 21.86 -14.99
C TYR A 355 3.04 22.54 -15.94
N ALA A 356 2.79 22.53 -17.24
CA ALA A 356 3.67 23.18 -18.21
C ALA A 356 2.92 24.30 -18.94
N SER A 357 3.43 25.53 -18.87
CA SER A 357 2.78 26.71 -19.46
C SER A 357 2.63 26.60 -20.98
N LYS A 358 1.50 27.02 -21.54
CA LYS A 358 1.33 27.10 -23.00
C LYS A 358 2.10 28.24 -23.66
N LYS A 359 2.74 29.12 -22.88
CA LYS A 359 3.58 30.21 -23.39
C LYS A 359 4.74 29.70 -24.25
N TYR A 360 5.25 28.50 -23.95
CA TYR A 360 6.42 27.95 -24.63
C TYR A 360 6.04 26.74 -25.48
N SER A 361 6.47 26.75 -26.74
CA SER A 361 6.14 25.72 -27.73
C SER A 361 6.61 24.32 -27.30
N TRP A 362 7.78 24.26 -26.64
CA TRP A 362 8.43 23.03 -26.19
C TRP A 362 7.77 22.37 -24.98
N ASN A 363 6.83 23.03 -24.29
CA ASN A 363 6.17 22.44 -23.12
C ASN A 363 5.32 21.20 -23.43
N LEU A 364 4.84 21.07 -24.67
CA LEU A 364 4.21 19.81 -25.11
C LEU A 364 5.24 18.66 -25.18
N ARG A 365 6.46 18.94 -25.63
CA ARG A 365 7.56 17.96 -25.65
C ARG A 365 7.99 17.60 -24.24
N LEU A 366 8.07 18.59 -23.33
CA LEU A 366 8.34 18.35 -21.92
C LEU A 366 7.33 17.39 -21.29
N GLY A 367 6.03 17.64 -21.49
CA GLY A 367 4.98 16.77 -20.96
C GLY A 367 5.01 15.35 -21.52
N ARG A 368 5.36 15.18 -22.80
CA ARG A 368 5.60 13.85 -23.40
C ARG A 368 6.84 13.17 -22.81
N GLY A 369 7.92 13.91 -22.58
CA GLY A 369 9.11 13.41 -21.89
C GLY A 369 8.83 12.96 -20.45
N PHE A 370 7.99 13.71 -19.73
CA PHE A 370 7.48 13.31 -18.42
C PHE A 370 6.67 12.00 -18.48
N SER A 371 5.75 11.88 -19.44
CA SER A 371 4.98 10.65 -19.66
C SER A 371 5.90 9.47 -19.99
N TYR A 372 6.91 9.67 -20.84
CA TYR A 372 7.90 8.65 -21.17
C TYR A 372 8.67 8.19 -19.93
N ALA A 373 9.23 9.13 -19.17
CA ALA A 373 10.02 8.82 -17.98
C ALA A 373 9.20 8.10 -16.89
N MET A 374 7.94 8.48 -16.68
CA MET A 374 7.00 7.76 -15.82
C MET A 374 6.68 6.35 -16.33
N GLY A 375 6.47 6.22 -17.64
CA GLY A 375 6.23 4.93 -18.27
C GLY A 375 7.41 3.96 -18.14
N LYS A 376 8.65 4.47 -18.10
CA LYS A 376 9.86 3.65 -17.86
C LYS A 376 9.87 2.98 -16.48
N VAL A 377 9.18 3.57 -15.50
CA VAL A 377 8.98 2.98 -14.15
C VAL A 377 7.59 2.36 -13.95
N GLY A 378 6.89 2.04 -15.04
CA GLY A 378 5.65 1.27 -14.99
C GLY A 378 4.40 2.09 -14.60
N LEU A 379 4.47 3.42 -14.67
CA LEU A 379 3.38 4.31 -14.29
C LEU A 379 2.77 5.01 -15.50
N ASN A 380 1.45 4.91 -15.63
CA ASN A 380 0.72 5.59 -16.68
C ASN A 380 0.52 7.08 -16.35
N VAL A 381 0.56 7.92 -17.37
CA VAL A 381 0.33 9.37 -17.29
C VAL A 381 -0.68 9.78 -18.33
N VAL A 382 -1.70 10.54 -17.91
CA VAL A 382 -2.75 11.03 -18.80
C VAL A 382 -2.68 12.55 -18.86
N ARG A 383 -2.83 13.11 -20.07
CA ARG A 383 -3.05 14.55 -20.26
C ARG A 383 -4.46 14.90 -19.79
N ARG A 384 -4.54 15.77 -18.79
CA ARG A 384 -5.82 16.28 -18.25
C ARG A 384 -6.27 17.51 -19.04
N ALA A 385 -7.46 18.00 -18.73
CA ALA A 385 -7.91 19.30 -19.21
C ALA A 385 -6.92 20.39 -18.79
N ASP A 386 -6.78 21.40 -19.66
CA ASP A 386 -5.88 22.52 -19.39
C ASP A 386 -6.35 23.29 -18.14
N SER A 387 -5.39 23.85 -17.40
CA SER A 387 -5.66 24.65 -16.21
C SER A 387 -5.30 26.09 -16.48
N THR A 388 -6.19 27.01 -16.13
CA THR A 388 -5.94 28.45 -16.22
C THR A 388 -5.67 29.00 -14.83
N LYS A 389 -4.60 29.79 -14.67
CA LYS A 389 -4.31 30.52 -13.44
C LYS A 389 -4.17 32.00 -13.75
N ILE A 390 -4.83 32.82 -12.94
CA ILE A 390 -4.72 34.28 -12.99
C ILE A 390 -3.86 34.70 -11.81
N ARG A 391 -2.78 35.41 -12.08
CA ARG A 391 -1.89 35.95 -11.04
C ARG A 391 -1.48 37.35 -11.44
N ASP A 392 -1.66 38.31 -10.54
CA ASP A 392 -1.27 39.71 -10.75
C ASP A 392 -1.83 40.31 -12.07
N GLY A 393 -3.04 39.91 -12.45
CA GLY A 393 -3.71 40.33 -13.69
C GLY A 393 -3.29 39.54 -14.94
N GLU A 394 -2.23 38.74 -14.88
CA GLU A 394 -1.78 37.90 -15.99
C GLU A 394 -2.49 36.54 -15.98
N THR A 395 -3.06 36.16 -17.11
CA THR A 395 -3.68 34.85 -17.33
C THR A 395 -2.67 33.92 -17.97
N THR A 396 -2.28 32.85 -17.27
CA THR A 396 -1.44 31.79 -17.84
C THR A 396 -2.23 30.50 -17.95
N VAL A 397 -2.22 29.91 -19.15
CA VAL A 397 -2.83 28.59 -19.43
C VAL A 397 -1.75 27.52 -19.36
N PHE A 398 -2.04 26.41 -18.68
CA PHE A 398 -1.13 25.29 -18.47
C PHE A 398 -1.68 24.02 -19.12
N ASN A 399 -0.81 23.33 -19.85
CA ASN A 399 -1.00 21.91 -20.11
C ASN A 399 -0.76 21.12 -18.81
N VAL A 400 -1.63 20.16 -18.52
CA VAL A 400 -1.57 19.38 -17.28
C VAL A 400 -1.42 17.89 -17.58
N TRP A 401 -0.44 17.24 -16.98
CA TRP A 401 -0.26 15.79 -17.03
C TRP A 401 -0.31 15.22 -15.63
N GLY A 402 -1.13 14.21 -15.40
CA GLY A 402 -1.25 13.55 -14.11
C GLY A 402 -0.93 12.08 -14.22
N SER A 403 -0.09 11.57 -13.32
CA SER A 403 0.13 10.14 -13.17
C SER A 403 -1.11 9.46 -12.56
N GLN A 404 -1.20 8.15 -12.75
CA GLN A 404 -2.00 7.30 -11.87
C GLN A 404 -1.46 7.37 -10.43
N ALA A 405 -2.30 7.06 -9.45
CA ALA A 405 -1.86 6.96 -8.06
C ALA A 405 -1.02 5.70 -7.87
N SER A 406 0.10 5.80 -7.16
CA SER A 406 0.96 4.66 -6.87
C SER A 406 1.65 4.81 -5.52
N PRO A 407 1.79 3.72 -4.74
CA PRO A 407 2.63 3.71 -3.55
C PRO A 407 4.11 3.95 -3.86
N LEU A 408 4.59 3.62 -5.07
CA LEU A 408 5.96 3.94 -5.51
C LEU A 408 6.22 5.45 -5.44
N LEU A 409 5.25 6.27 -5.87
CA LEU A 409 5.38 7.74 -5.82
C LEU A 409 5.37 8.28 -4.38
N ARG A 410 4.74 7.57 -3.46
CA ARG A 410 4.82 7.89 -2.03
C ARG A 410 6.20 7.59 -1.48
N TRP A 411 6.78 6.43 -1.80
CA TRP A 411 8.17 6.11 -1.46
C TRP A 411 9.16 7.13 -2.06
N VAL A 412 8.95 7.55 -3.31
CA VAL A 412 9.76 8.63 -3.92
C VAL A 412 9.67 9.92 -3.10
N LYS A 413 8.45 10.34 -2.72
CA LYS A 413 8.24 11.55 -1.91
C LYS A 413 8.96 11.46 -0.56
N GLU A 414 8.75 10.37 0.16
CA GLU A 414 9.19 10.22 1.54
C GLU A 414 10.68 9.87 1.65
N VAL A 415 11.19 8.94 0.83
CA VAL A 415 12.58 8.45 0.92
C VAL A 415 13.54 9.23 0.03
N LEU A 416 13.18 9.49 -1.23
CA LEU A 416 14.13 10.11 -2.16
C LEU A 416 14.22 11.62 -2.00
N PHE A 417 13.13 12.26 -1.56
CA PHE A 417 13.11 13.71 -1.28
C PHE A 417 13.07 14.06 0.20
N GLY A 418 12.90 13.11 1.13
CA GLY A 418 12.78 13.41 2.56
C GLY A 418 11.53 14.21 2.91
N LEU A 419 10.49 14.18 2.07
CA LEU A 419 9.28 14.96 2.29
C LEU A 419 8.22 14.11 2.99
N GLY A 420 7.87 14.47 4.21
CA GLY A 420 6.78 13.84 4.94
C GLY A 420 5.42 13.90 4.21
N PRO A 421 4.42 13.12 4.65
CA PRO A 421 3.14 12.96 3.95
C PRO A 421 2.42 14.29 3.64
N SER A 422 2.49 15.25 4.55
CA SER A 422 1.87 16.58 4.44
C SER A 422 2.82 17.68 3.97
N LEU A 423 4.13 17.42 3.85
CA LEU A 423 5.11 18.44 3.50
C LEU A 423 5.08 18.74 2.00
N MET A 424 5.17 20.04 1.67
CA MET A 424 5.26 20.53 0.30
C MET A 424 6.70 20.94 -0.03
N LYS A 425 7.22 20.49 -1.18
CA LYS A 425 8.56 20.84 -1.67
C LYS A 425 8.81 22.35 -1.88
N LYS A 426 7.73 23.14 -2.05
CA LYS A 426 7.82 24.60 -2.23
C LYS A 426 8.21 25.33 -0.94
N GLN A 427 8.01 24.69 0.21
CA GLN A 427 8.25 25.27 1.54
C GLN A 427 9.37 24.55 2.30
N ASN A 428 9.69 23.32 1.90
CA ASN A 428 10.66 22.48 2.57
C ASN A 428 11.77 22.10 1.58
N PRO A 429 13.06 22.23 1.96
CA PRO A 429 14.15 21.69 1.17
C PRO A 429 14.06 20.17 1.10
N ILE A 430 14.59 19.57 0.04
CA ILE A 430 14.67 18.11 -0.07
C ILE A 430 15.92 17.56 0.63
N GLU A 431 15.83 16.32 1.11
CA GLU A 431 16.94 15.57 1.67
C GLU A 431 17.47 14.55 0.64
N ALA A 432 18.14 15.05 -0.40
CA ALA A 432 18.57 14.25 -1.55
C ALA A 432 20.08 14.26 -1.77
N ASP A 433 20.88 14.43 -0.71
CA ASP A 433 22.34 14.52 -0.78
C ASP A 433 23.01 13.27 -1.37
N TRP A 434 22.34 12.12 -1.30
CA TRP A 434 22.77 10.88 -1.95
C TRP A 434 22.98 11.06 -3.47
N ILE A 435 22.25 11.98 -4.12
CA ILE A 435 22.41 12.30 -5.55
C ILE A 435 23.81 12.84 -5.84
N LEU A 436 24.43 13.57 -4.91
CA LEU A 436 25.74 14.20 -5.12
C LEU A 436 26.85 13.16 -5.35
N ASN A 437 26.66 11.93 -4.86
CA ASN A 437 27.61 10.82 -4.93
C ASN A 437 27.32 9.85 -6.09
N LEU A 438 26.29 10.09 -6.90
CA LEU A 438 25.95 9.23 -8.03
C LEU A 438 26.92 9.39 -9.20
N PRO A 439 26.94 8.43 -10.15
CA PRO A 439 27.67 8.57 -11.39
C PRO A 439 27.36 9.88 -12.13
N HIS A 440 28.34 10.33 -12.92
CA HIS A 440 28.27 11.59 -13.67
C HIS A 440 26.95 11.75 -14.44
N ASP A 441 26.59 10.74 -15.24
CA ASP A 441 25.42 10.79 -16.12
C ASP A 441 24.08 10.86 -15.36
N TYR A 442 24.03 10.31 -14.14
CA TYR A 442 22.82 10.29 -13.32
C TYR A 442 22.56 11.69 -12.73
N ARG A 443 23.63 12.33 -12.28
CA ARG A 443 23.59 13.72 -11.81
C ARG A 443 23.22 14.67 -12.94
N VAL A 444 23.74 14.43 -14.15
CA VAL A 444 23.38 15.21 -15.36
C VAL A 444 21.91 15.01 -15.70
N ALA A 445 21.40 13.77 -15.75
CA ALA A 445 20.00 13.49 -16.04
C ALA A 445 19.06 14.16 -15.02
N PHE A 446 19.40 14.11 -13.73
CA PHE A 446 18.67 14.84 -12.70
C PHE A 446 18.68 16.36 -12.93
N LEU A 447 19.86 16.93 -13.21
CA LEU A 447 20.00 18.36 -13.49
C LEU A 447 19.19 18.78 -14.73
N GLN A 448 19.12 17.93 -15.75
CA GLN A 448 18.31 18.16 -16.95
C GLN A 448 16.82 18.26 -16.64
N GLY A 449 16.27 17.32 -15.87
CA GLY A 449 14.85 17.37 -15.49
C GLY A 449 14.51 18.63 -14.68
N LEU A 450 15.43 19.04 -13.82
CA LEU A 450 15.28 20.25 -13.03
C LEU A 450 15.32 21.51 -13.92
N ALA A 451 16.30 21.59 -14.83
CA ALA A 451 16.50 22.73 -15.71
C ALA A 451 15.41 22.85 -16.80
N ASP A 452 14.86 21.74 -17.28
CA ASP A 452 13.74 21.76 -18.23
C ASP A 452 12.48 22.43 -17.63
N GLY A 453 12.26 22.31 -16.33
CA GLY A 453 11.21 23.07 -15.63
C GLY A 453 11.67 24.49 -15.27
N ASP A 454 12.55 24.59 -14.28
CA ASP A 454 12.91 25.84 -13.60
C ASP A 454 14.19 26.52 -14.14
N GLY A 455 14.86 25.90 -15.11
CA GLY A 455 16.10 26.42 -15.67
C GLY A 455 15.89 27.60 -16.62
N TYR A 456 16.95 28.38 -16.82
CA TYR A 456 16.94 29.47 -17.80
C TYR A 456 18.35 29.72 -18.36
N ALA A 457 18.40 30.29 -19.55
CA ALA A 457 19.61 30.82 -20.18
C ALA A 457 19.29 32.19 -20.78
N SER A 458 20.19 33.17 -20.65
CA SER A 458 19.92 34.53 -21.10
C SER A 458 21.17 35.20 -21.64
N ILE A 459 21.14 35.50 -22.94
CA ILE A 459 22.15 36.33 -23.61
C ILE A 459 22.13 37.74 -23.04
N ARG A 460 20.95 38.35 -22.93
CA ARG A 460 20.74 39.69 -22.36
C ARG A 460 21.45 39.91 -21.02
N SER A 461 21.42 38.90 -20.15
CA SER A 461 21.99 39.00 -18.79
C SER A 461 23.31 38.24 -18.61
N PHE A 462 23.84 37.61 -19.66
CA PHE A 462 25.07 36.80 -19.63
C PHE A 462 25.09 35.77 -18.50
N ASN A 463 23.97 35.08 -18.28
CA ASN A 463 23.93 34.01 -17.30
C ASN A 463 22.92 32.94 -17.64
N ALA A 464 23.14 31.77 -17.07
CA ALA A 464 22.20 30.67 -16.99
C ALA A 464 21.91 30.39 -15.50
N GLY A 465 20.96 29.52 -15.21
CA GLY A 465 20.71 29.12 -13.84
C GLY A 465 19.42 28.33 -13.67
N ILE A 466 19.05 28.11 -12.41
CA ILE A 466 17.83 27.41 -12.03
C ILE A 466 17.11 28.25 -10.98
N ALA A 467 15.84 28.57 -11.24
CA ALA A 467 14.98 29.25 -10.28
C ALA A 467 14.61 28.31 -9.13
N THR A 468 14.81 28.72 -7.89
CA THR A 468 14.40 27.94 -6.72
C THR A 468 14.33 28.82 -5.47
N LEU A 469 13.36 28.54 -4.60
CA LEU A 469 13.22 29.24 -3.32
C LEU A 469 13.85 28.45 -2.16
N THR A 470 13.73 27.12 -2.19
CA THR A 470 14.04 26.25 -1.04
C THR A 470 15.29 25.40 -1.23
N ASN A 471 15.70 25.09 -2.46
CA ASN A 471 16.75 24.08 -2.72
C ASN A 471 18.11 24.68 -3.15
N HIS A 472 18.35 25.98 -2.89
CA HIS A 472 19.55 26.67 -3.38
C HIS A 472 20.86 26.03 -2.90
N THR A 473 20.94 25.60 -1.65
CA THR A 473 22.15 24.97 -1.08
C THR A 473 22.46 23.62 -1.73
N PHE A 474 21.44 22.80 -1.92
CA PHE A 474 21.57 21.50 -2.60
C PHE A 474 22.00 21.69 -4.06
N LEU A 475 21.37 22.61 -4.80
CA LEU A 475 21.73 22.88 -6.20
C LEU A 475 23.13 23.46 -6.36
N ASN A 476 23.56 24.33 -5.45
CA ASN A 476 24.92 24.83 -5.43
C ASN A 476 25.94 23.69 -5.26
N ARG A 477 25.69 22.77 -4.32
CA ARG A 477 26.54 21.59 -4.13
C ARG A 477 26.52 20.66 -5.33
N LEU A 478 25.37 20.43 -5.94
CA LEU A 478 25.23 19.62 -7.16
C LEU A 478 26.04 20.21 -8.32
N LEU A 479 25.91 21.50 -8.60
CA LEU A 479 26.67 22.17 -9.66
C LEU A 479 28.18 22.13 -9.39
N ASN A 480 28.60 22.28 -8.13
CA ASN A 480 30.01 22.15 -7.76
C ASN A 480 30.60 20.78 -8.09
N THR A 481 29.79 19.70 -8.12
CA THR A 481 30.28 18.37 -8.54
C THR A 481 30.73 18.30 -10.00
N PHE A 482 30.31 19.27 -10.83
CA PHE A 482 30.76 19.44 -12.21
C PHE A 482 31.79 20.56 -12.38
N ASN A 483 32.39 21.04 -11.28
CA ASN A 483 33.28 22.20 -11.24
C ASN A 483 32.64 23.49 -11.78
N ILE A 484 31.33 23.65 -11.59
CA ILE A 484 30.57 24.87 -11.90
C ILE A 484 30.28 25.57 -10.58
N PHE A 485 30.68 26.84 -10.44
CA PHE A 485 30.57 27.57 -9.18
C PHE A 485 29.51 28.68 -9.28
N PRO A 486 28.23 28.37 -9.05
CA PRO A 486 27.17 29.35 -9.18
C PRO A 486 27.17 30.35 -8.01
N THR A 487 26.42 31.43 -8.18
CA THR A 487 26.06 32.38 -7.12
C THR A 487 24.66 32.07 -6.63
N ILE A 488 24.50 31.91 -5.31
CA ILE A 488 23.18 31.76 -4.68
C ILE A 488 22.53 33.13 -4.58
N GLU A 489 21.31 33.24 -5.08
CA GLU A 489 20.44 34.41 -4.94
C GLU A 489 19.12 34.02 -4.27
N LYS A 490 18.32 35.00 -3.85
CA LYS A 490 17.08 34.77 -3.08
C LYS A 490 16.09 33.82 -3.75
N SER A 491 16.04 33.81 -5.08
CA SER A 491 15.06 33.04 -5.86
C SER A 491 15.67 32.17 -6.95
N LYS A 492 16.99 32.03 -6.99
CA LYS A 492 17.68 31.27 -8.04
C LYS A 492 19.13 30.94 -7.68
N VAL A 493 19.66 29.94 -8.35
CA VAL A 493 21.09 29.61 -8.38
C VAL A 493 21.62 30.00 -9.75
N ARG A 494 22.44 31.06 -9.81
CA ARG A 494 22.88 31.72 -11.04
C ARG A 494 24.29 31.30 -11.45
N ILE A 495 24.46 30.87 -12.69
CA ILE A 495 25.74 30.58 -13.34
C ILE A 495 26.11 31.77 -14.23
N GLY A 496 26.99 32.64 -13.73
CA GLY A 496 27.37 33.89 -14.44
C GLY A 496 28.84 34.03 -14.78
N ARG A 497 29.71 33.12 -14.32
CA ARG A 497 31.13 33.12 -14.71
C ARG A 497 31.24 32.54 -16.11
N TYR A 498 32.02 33.19 -16.97
CA TYR A 498 32.17 32.78 -18.38
C TYR A 498 32.65 31.32 -18.50
N ASP A 499 33.70 30.95 -17.78
CA ASP A 499 34.22 29.58 -17.80
C ASP A 499 33.19 28.55 -17.31
N ASP A 500 32.34 28.92 -16.36
CA ASP A 500 31.29 28.04 -15.84
C ASP A 500 30.09 27.91 -16.80
N ILE A 501 29.80 28.96 -17.59
CA ILE A 501 28.83 28.88 -18.69
C ILE A 501 29.37 27.98 -19.81
N LEU A 502 30.67 28.07 -20.14
CA LEU A 502 31.30 27.17 -21.12
C LEU A 502 31.32 25.71 -20.63
N LYS A 503 31.47 25.48 -19.32
CA LYS A 503 31.36 24.13 -18.73
C LYS A 503 29.92 23.64 -18.77
N VAL A 504 28.96 24.46 -18.34
CA VAL A 504 27.56 24.04 -18.30
C VAL A 504 27.00 23.84 -19.70
N SER A 505 27.45 24.54 -20.75
CA SER A 505 27.01 24.25 -22.12
C SER A 505 27.49 22.90 -22.65
N LYS A 506 28.55 22.32 -22.05
CA LYS A 506 29.03 20.96 -22.39
C LYS A 506 28.23 19.87 -21.67
N LEU A 507 27.54 20.21 -20.59
CA LEU A 507 26.54 19.36 -19.96
C LEU A 507 25.23 19.72 -20.65
N PRO A 508 24.66 18.94 -21.57
CA PRO A 508 23.44 19.33 -22.27
C PRO A 508 22.31 19.61 -21.26
N LEU A 509 22.15 20.87 -20.86
CA LEU A 509 21.45 21.24 -19.62
C LEU A 509 19.95 21.11 -19.77
N PHE A 510 19.43 21.31 -20.99
CA PHE A 510 18.02 21.22 -21.31
C PHE A 510 17.82 20.06 -22.29
N LYS A 511 17.02 19.07 -21.89
CA LYS A 511 16.78 17.86 -22.69
C LYS A 511 15.53 18.00 -23.56
N HIS A 512 14.50 18.66 -23.06
CA HIS A 512 13.24 18.86 -23.75
C HIS A 512 12.91 20.35 -23.95
N ALA A 513 13.49 21.26 -23.16
CA ALA A 513 13.40 22.71 -23.40
C ALA A 513 14.44 23.17 -24.44
N ASN A 514 14.28 22.71 -25.69
CA ASN A 514 15.23 22.93 -26.79
C ASN A 514 15.55 24.41 -27.06
N GLU A 515 14.58 25.32 -26.98
CA GLU A 515 14.82 26.76 -27.16
C GLU A 515 15.80 27.30 -26.10
N ARG A 516 15.74 26.80 -24.86
CA ARG A 516 16.68 27.18 -23.79
C ARG A 516 18.07 26.59 -24.02
N GLN A 517 18.16 25.36 -24.57
CA GLN A 517 19.44 24.78 -24.98
C GLN A 517 20.10 25.63 -26.07
N VAL A 518 19.35 26.02 -27.10
CA VAL A 518 19.85 26.89 -28.16
C VAL A 518 20.35 28.22 -27.58
N GLN A 519 19.61 28.85 -26.67
CA GLN A 519 20.07 30.08 -26.01
C GLN A 519 21.36 29.88 -25.20
N LEU A 520 21.51 28.75 -24.52
CA LEU A 520 22.73 28.42 -23.79
C LEU A 520 23.93 28.20 -24.74
N ASP A 521 23.70 27.51 -25.85
CA ASP A 521 24.72 27.26 -26.88
C ASP A 521 25.16 28.57 -27.54
N GLU A 522 24.22 29.44 -27.90
CA GLU A 522 24.50 30.77 -28.44
C GLU A 522 25.25 31.65 -27.42
N LEU A 523 24.82 31.66 -26.16
CA LEU A 523 25.55 32.36 -25.10
C LEU A 523 26.99 31.84 -24.95
N SER A 524 27.20 30.53 -25.03
CA SER A 524 28.52 29.90 -24.98
C SER A 524 29.40 30.30 -26.16
N LYS A 525 28.84 30.35 -27.38
CA LYS A 525 29.53 30.85 -28.58
C LYS A 525 29.95 32.30 -28.43
N ILE A 526 29.05 33.18 -27.97
CA ILE A 526 29.37 34.59 -27.73
C ILE A 526 30.55 34.70 -26.79
N ILE A 527 30.51 33.99 -25.65
CA ILE A 527 31.58 34.00 -24.65
C ILE A 527 32.91 33.52 -25.24
N GLY A 528 32.90 32.50 -26.09
CA GLY A 528 34.10 32.00 -26.78
C GLY A 528 34.70 33.00 -27.78
N LEU A 529 33.87 33.90 -28.33
CA LEU A 529 34.27 34.94 -29.29
C LEU A 529 34.56 36.30 -28.64
N LEU A 530 34.27 36.48 -27.35
CA LEU A 530 34.55 37.74 -26.67
C LEU A 530 36.05 38.00 -26.68
N ASP A 531 36.45 39.02 -27.44
CA ASP A 531 37.80 39.55 -27.43
C ASP A 531 38.12 40.08 -26.03
N ARG A 532 39.05 39.40 -25.35
CA ARG A 532 39.54 39.82 -24.03
C ARG A 532 40.51 40.99 -24.13
N SER A 533 40.96 41.32 -25.33
CA SER A 533 41.76 42.51 -25.58
C SER A 533 40.87 43.74 -25.71
N TYR A 534 41.33 44.89 -25.19
CA TYR A 534 40.64 46.18 -25.31
C TYR A 534 40.80 46.76 -26.72
N GLY A 535 40.61 45.93 -27.75
CA GLY A 535 40.71 46.31 -29.16
C GLY A 535 39.82 47.51 -29.47
N LYS A 536 40.27 48.31 -30.44
CA LYS A 536 39.50 49.46 -30.91
C LYS A 536 38.22 48.96 -31.57
N VAL A 537 37.06 49.34 -31.02
CA VAL A 537 35.75 48.98 -31.57
C VAL A 537 35.57 49.72 -32.92
N PRO A 538 35.17 49.02 -34.00
CA PRO A 538 34.89 49.64 -35.29
C PRO A 538 33.86 50.76 -35.18
N LYS A 539 33.99 51.82 -36.01
CA LYS A 539 33.06 52.97 -35.98
C LYS A 539 31.63 52.54 -36.29
N GLU A 540 31.45 51.69 -37.30
CA GLU A 540 30.15 51.15 -37.71
C GLU A 540 29.46 50.44 -36.56
N GLU A 541 30.18 49.63 -35.78
CA GLU A 541 29.62 48.96 -34.61
C GLU A 541 29.19 49.96 -33.52
N ILE A 542 29.98 51.02 -33.29
CA ILE A 542 29.62 52.07 -32.34
C ILE A 542 28.34 52.78 -32.79
N GLU A 543 28.20 53.09 -34.08
CA GLU A 543 27.01 53.73 -34.65
C GLU A 543 25.76 52.86 -34.43
N ILE A 544 25.85 51.56 -34.71
CA ILE A 544 24.76 50.60 -34.45
C ILE A 544 24.39 50.57 -32.95
N ILE A 545 25.39 50.53 -32.06
CA ILE A 545 25.15 50.53 -30.61
C ILE A 545 24.44 51.81 -30.14
N MET A 546 24.87 52.96 -30.64
CA MET A 546 24.29 54.24 -30.26
C MET A 546 22.87 54.38 -30.81
N GLU A 547 22.60 53.94 -32.04
CA GLU A 547 21.25 53.91 -32.61
C GLU A 547 20.29 53.08 -31.74
N MET A 548 20.68 51.85 -31.37
CA MET A 548 19.86 50.99 -30.51
C MET A 548 19.66 51.60 -29.11
N HIS A 549 20.68 52.23 -28.54
CA HIS A 549 20.56 52.93 -27.26
C HIS A 549 19.59 54.12 -27.34
N ASP A 550 19.65 54.89 -28.43
CA ASP A 550 18.79 56.05 -28.64
C ASP A 550 17.34 55.66 -28.91
N GLN A 551 17.10 54.44 -29.41
CA GLN A 551 15.79 53.78 -29.45
C GLN A 551 15.30 53.29 -28.08
N GLY A 552 16.07 53.49 -27.01
CA GLY A 552 15.71 53.16 -25.63
C GLY A 552 16.03 51.73 -25.22
N MET A 553 16.78 50.97 -26.02
CA MET A 553 17.19 49.61 -25.65
C MET A 553 18.18 49.63 -24.48
N SER A 554 17.98 48.75 -23.51
CA SER A 554 18.96 48.53 -22.43
C SER A 554 20.24 47.89 -22.99
N CYS A 555 21.40 48.08 -22.33
CA CYS A 555 22.66 47.49 -22.81
C CYS A 555 22.61 45.97 -23.00
N GLY A 556 21.77 45.27 -22.24
CA GLY A 556 21.56 43.83 -22.43
C GLY A 556 20.77 43.51 -23.69
N GLU A 557 19.70 44.26 -24.00
CA GLU A 557 18.94 44.12 -25.25
C GLU A 557 19.81 44.46 -26.46
N ILE A 558 20.62 45.51 -26.36
CA ILE A 558 21.60 45.86 -27.40
C ILE A 558 22.56 44.69 -27.62
N THR A 559 23.05 44.07 -26.54
CA THR A 559 23.99 42.95 -26.67
C THR A 559 23.37 41.74 -27.36
N GLU A 560 22.12 41.40 -27.00
CA GLU A 560 21.38 40.32 -27.64
C GLU A 560 21.09 40.63 -29.11
N SER A 561 20.68 41.87 -29.43
CA SER A 561 20.42 42.34 -30.79
C SER A 561 21.67 42.34 -31.66
N LEU A 562 22.82 42.80 -31.14
CA LEU A 562 24.12 42.73 -31.83
C LEU A 562 24.47 41.30 -32.25
N TRP A 563 24.22 40.33 -31.36
CA TRP A 563 24.48 38.94 -31.69
C TRP A 563 23.50 38.40 -32.72
N ILE A 564 22.19 38.52 -32.46
CA ILE A 564 21.14 37.92 -33.29
C ILE A 564 21.09 38.54 -34.68
N ASN A 565 21.20 39.87 -34.77
CA ASN A 565 20.97 40.60 -36.02
C ASN A 565 22.27 40.90 -36.79
N HIS A 566 23.41 40.97 -36.10
CA HIS A 566 24.67 41.39 -36.72
C HIS A 566 25.81 40.36 -36.55
N GLY A 567 25.62 39.29 -35.77
CA GLY A 567 26.68 38.32 -35.48
C GLY A 567 27.84 38.91 -34.66
N ILE A 568 27.62 40.04 -33.98
CA ILE A 568 28.66 40.76 -33.25
C ILE A 568 28.66 40.33 -31.79
N ALA A 569 29.75 39.68 -31.35
CA ALA A 569 29.94 39.27 -29.97
C ALA A 569 30.44 40.45 -29.11
N ARG A 570 29.57 40.96 -28.23
CA ARG A 570 29.93 41.93 -27.19
C ARG A 570 29.40 41.54 -25.84
N SER A 571 30.05 42.02 -24.78
CA SER A 571 29.51 41.91 -23.43
C SER A 571 28.66 43.12 -23.10
N ARG A 572 27.69 42.95 -22.19
CA ARG A 572 26.90 44.07 -21.64
C ARG A 572 27.79 45.21 -21.13
N ARG A 573 28.90 44.88 -20.46
CA ARG A 573 29.85 45.87 -19.91
C ARG A 573 30.60 46.61 -21.01
N SER A 574 30.92 45.94 -22.11
CA SER A 574 31.55 46.55 -23.28
C SER A 574 30.62 47.57 -23.92
N VAL A 575 29.35 47.20 -24.14
CA VAL A 575 28.30 48.09 -24.66
C VAL A 575 28.12 49.31 -23.74
N GLU A 576 27.99 49.09 -22.43
CA GLU A 576 27.88 50.18 -21.45
C GLU A 576 29.09 51.13 -21.49
N GLY A 577 30.31 50.58 -21.61
CA GLY A 577 31.53 51.37 -21.73
C GLY A 577 31.67 52.13 -23.04
N ILE A 578 31.05 51.67 -24.13
CA ILE A 578 30.98 52.39 -25.41
C ILE A 578 30.04 53.59 -25.28
N ILE A 579 28.83 53.36 -24.75
CA ILE A 579 27.82 54.40 -24.54
C ILE A 579 28.36 55.50 -23.62
N LYS A 580 28.99 55.13 -22.50
CA LYS A 580 29.57 56.10 -21.55
C LYS A 580 30.72 56.93 -22.09
N ARG A 581 31.44 56.47 -23.12
CA ARG A 581 32.55 57.21 -23.75
C ARG A 581 32.07 58.17 -24.84
N ARG A 582 30.81 58.04 -25.28
CA ARG A 582 30.21 58.84 -26.35
C ARG A 582 29.25 59.90 -25.85
N LYS A 583 28.65 59.68 -24.68
CA LYS A 583 28.11 60.75 -23.84
C LYS A 583 29.26 61.56 -23.26
#